data_AF-A0A812I157-F1
#
_entry.id   AF-A0A812I157-F1
#
_cell.length_a   1.000
_cell.length_b   1.000
_cell.length_c   1.000
_cell.angle_alpha   90.00
_cell.angle_beta   90.00
_cell.angle_gamma   90.00
#
_symmetry.space_group_name_H-M   'P 1'
#
loop_
_entity.id
_entity.type
_entity.pdbx_description
1 polymer ?
#
loop_
_entity_poly.entity_id
_entity_poly.type
_entity_poly.pdbx_seq_one_letter_code
_entity_poly.pdbx_strand_id
1 'polypeptide(L)' 'LVIPLGSTLRQRDELHAFIVDELKPIFNREAYDAARNNCNHFTDRVSMYLAWR' A
#
# COMPACT_ATOMS: atom_id res chain seq x y z
N LEU A 1 18.11 -7.03 -0.77
CA LEU A 1 17.48 -8.26 -0.26
C LEU A 1 16.02 -8.23 -0.70
N VAL A 2 15.47 -9.35 -1.17
CA VAL A 2 14.04 -9.46 -1.50
C VAL A 2 13.38 -10.29 -0.41
N ILE A 3 12.31 -9.77 0.21
CA ILE A 3 11.58 -10.45 1.28
C ILE A 3 10.21 -10.86 0.74
N PRO A 4 9.89 -12.17 0.67
CA PRO A 4 8.57 -12.62 0.28
C PRO A 4 7.55 -12.31 1.39
N LEU A 5 6.50 -11.56 1.05
CA LEU A 5 5.48 -11.14 2.01
C LEU A 5 4.33 -12.16 2.12
N GLY A 6 3.94 -12.80 1.03
CA GLY A 6 2.86 -13.78 0.98
C GLY A 6 2.29 -13.95 -0.43
N SER A 7 1.09 -14.54 -0.51
CA SER A 7 0.28 -14.64 -1.72
C SER A 7 -1.09 -14.02 -1.48
N THR A 8 -1.76 -13.63 -2.56
CA THR A 8 -3.09 -13.03 -2.52
C THR A 8 -3.99 -13.63 -3.59
N LEU A 9 -5.28 -13.71 -3.30
CA LEU A 9 -6.31 -14.03 -4.29
C LEU A 9 -6.93 -12.76 -4.91
N ARG A 10 -6.54 -11.58 -4.41
CA ARG A 10 -7.02 -10.29 -4.93
C ARG A 10 -6.56 -10.10 -6.36
N GLN A 11 -7.47 -9.60 -7.17
CA GLN A 11 -7.21 -9.28 -8.57
C GLN A 11 -6.58 -7.89 -8.72
N ARG A 12 -6.02 -7.65 -9.91
CA ARG A 12 -5.30 -6.42 -10.22
C ARG A 12 -6.21 -5.19 -10.14
N ASP A 13 -7.45 -5.29 -10.61
CA ASP A 13 -8.45 -4.24 -10.55
C ASP A 13 -8.85 -3.91 -9.11
N GLU A 14 -8.99 -4.92 -8.24
CA GLU A 14 -9.22 -4.71 -6.80
C GLU A 14 -8.06 -3.95 -6.13
N LEU A 15 -6.80 -4.30 -6.46
CA LEU A 15 -5.63 -3.57 -5.95
C LEU A 15 -5.58 -2.13 -6.48
N HIS A 16 -5.88 -1.94 -7.76
CA HIS A 16 -5.92 -0.60 -8.36
C HIS A 16 -6.98 0.28 -7.70
N ALA A 17 -8.20 -0.24 -7.52
CA ALA A 17 -9.28 0.47 -6.83
C ALA A 17 -8.85 0.86 -5.41
N PHE A 18 -8.29 -0.08 -4.63
CA PHE A 18 -7.78 0.20 -3.28
C PHE A 18 -6.72 1.32 -3.28
N ILE A 19 -5.76 1.27 -4.20
CA ILE A 19 -4.72 2.31 -4.29
C ILE A 19 -5.32 3.67 -4.64
N VAL A 20 -6.21 3.73 -5.63
CA VAL A 20 -6.76 4.99 -6.13
C VAL A 20 -7.77 5.61 -5.17
N ASP A 21 -8.67 4.81 -4.63
CA ASP A 21 -9.82 5.29 -3.87
C ASP A 21 -9.45 5.46 -2.39
N GLU A 22 -8.60 4.59 -1.82
CA GLU A 22 -8.27 4.64 -0.39
C GLU A 22 -6.88 5.19 -0.10
N LEU A 23 -5.84 4.78 -0.86
CA LEU A 23 -4.47 5.17 -0.52
C LEU A 23 -4.07 6.53 -1.07
N LYS A 24 -4.45 6.88 -2.31
CA LYS A 24 -4.05 8.15 -2.95
C LYS A 24 -4.42 9.42 -2.15
N PRO A 25 -5.59 9.51 -1.49
CA PRO A 25 -5.91 10.65 -0.62
C PRO A 25 -4.96 10.80 0.58
N ILE A 26 -4.33 9.71 1.03
CA ILE A 26 -3.43 9.66 2.20
C ILE A 26 -1.96 9.81 1.76
N PHE A 27 -1.58 9.10 0.70
CA PHE A 27 -0.22 9.01 0.18
C PHE A 27 -0.09 9.83 -1.10
N ASN A 28 0.07 11.14 -0.93
CA ASN A 28 0.31 12.09 -2.01
C ASN A 28 1.47 13.01 -1.65
N ARG A 29 1.86 13.86 -2.61
CA ARG A 29 3.04 14.72 -2.48
C ARG A 29 2.87 15.73 -1.34
N GLU A 30 1.66 16.23 -1.16
CA GLU A 30 1.32 17.25 -0.17
C GLU A 30 1.33 16.67 1.24
N ALA A 31 0.92 15.41 1.39
CA ALA A 31 0.87 14.70 2.67
C ALA A 31 2.16 13.92 2.99
N TYR A 32 3.15 13.89 2.10
CA TYR A 32 4.37 13.11 2.30
C TYR A 32 5.17 13.62 3.52
N ASP A 33 5.52 12.69 4.41
CA ASP A 33 6.36 12.95 5.57
C ASP A 33 7.37 11.80 5.75
N ALA A 34 8.65 12.14 5.82
CA ALA A 34 9.72 11.16 5.87
C ALA A 34 9.67 10.23 7.10
N ALA A 35 9.09 10.68 8.22
CA ALA A 35 8.97 9.89 9.44
C ALA A 35 7.61 9.18 9.55
N ARG A 36 6.53 9.81 9.07
CA ARG A 36 5.15 9.43 9.40
C ARG A 36 4.29 9.05 8.20
N ASN A 37 4.67 9.40 6.98
CA ASN A 37 3.85 9.14 5.80
C ASN A 37 4.71 9.04 4.52
N ASN A 38 5.41 7.91 4.39
CA ASN A 38 6.40 7.66 3.35
C ASN A 38 6.11 6.34 2.61
N CYS A 39 7.04 5.93 1.75
CA CYS A 39 6.91 4.69 0.98
C CYS A 39 6.79 3.42 1.83
N ASN A 40 7.40 3.38 3.02
CA ASN A 40 7.31 2.22 3.90
C ASN A 40 5.90 2.10 4.48
N HIS A 41 5.30 3.22 4.90
CA HIS A 41 3.92 3.26 5.41
C HIS A 41 2.90 2.93 4.32
N PHE A 42 3.15 3.37 3.08
CA PHE A 42 2.35 2.96 1.91
C PHE A 42 2.45 1.44 1.68
N THR A 43 3.68 0.92 1.67
CA THR A 43 3.95 -0.51 1.43
C THR A 43 3.32 -1.37 2.52
N ASP A 44 3.36 -0.94 3.77
CA ASP A 44 2.72 -1.60 4.92
C ASP A 44 1.20 -1.74 4.70
N ARG A 45 0.51 -0.65 4.35
CA ARG A 45 -0.93 -0.66 4.02
C ARG A 45 -1.27 -1.60 2.86
N VAL A 46 -0.47 -1.57 1.78
CA VAL A 46 -0.67 -2.46 0.62
C VAL A 46 -0.44 -3.92 1.00
N SER A 47 0.57 -4.19 1.83
CA SER A 47 0.89 -5.55 2.29
C SER A 47 -0.20 -6.11 3.19
N MET A 48 -0.73 -5.30 4.11
CA MET A 48 -1.89 -5.63 4.93
C MET A 48 -3.12 -5.95 4.08
N TYR A 49 -3.39 -5.17 3.03
CA TYR A 49 -4.54 -5.40 2.15
C TYR A 49 -4.42 -6.68 1.31
N LEU A 50 -3.23 -6.94 0.76
CA LEU A 50 -3.02 -8.08 -0.14
C LEU A 50 -2.82 -9.40 0.61
N ALA A 51 -2.08 -9.37 1.72
CA ALA A 51 -1.60 -10.58 2.40
C ALA A 51 -2.05 -10.70 3.86
N TRP A 52 -2.87 -9.76 4.37
CA TRP A 52 -3.34 -9.73 5.76
C TRP A 52 -2.19 -9.78 6.79
N ARG A 53 -1.07 -9.11 6.49
CA ARG A 53 0.15 -9.09 7.30
C ARG A 53 0.65 -7.68 7.54
#